data_AF-Q24N27-F1
#
_entry.id   AF-Q24N27-F1
#
_cell.length_a   1.000
_cell.length_b   1.000
_cell.length_c   1.000
_cell.angle_alpha   90.00
_cell.angle_beta   90.00
_cell.angle_gamma   90.00
#
_symmetry.space_group_name_H-M   'P 1'
#
loop_
_entity.id
_entity.type
_entity.pdbx_description
1 polymer ?
#
loop_
_entity_poly.entity_id
_entity_poly.type
_entity_poly.pdbx_seq_one_letter_code
_entity_poly.pdbx_strand_id
1 'polypeptide(L)'
;MNKGEKAMAIVYTLGRGLYVNMTNRCTCNCTFCLRSKIDHVGSAETLWLEHEPVKEKILTDILEYDLTEFEEIVFCGYGEPTCRLDDMLWVCKRLKKYTNLPLRINTNRHASILAGRGCCSVIQRAF
;
A
#
# COMPACT_ATOMS: atom_id res chain seq x y z
N MET A 1 -28.03 2.62 17.08
CA MET A 1 -27.02 1.56 17.28
C MET A 1 -25.70 2.09 16.77
N ASN A 2 -24.78 2.45 17.66
CA ASN A 2 -23.46 2.95 17.29
C ASN A 2 -22.69 1.80 16.63
N LYS A 3 -22.52 1.84 15.31
CA LYS A 3 -21.51 1.04 14.62
C LYS A 3 -20.19 1.42 15.28
N GLY A 4 -19.58 0.50 16.03
CA GLY A 4 -18.25 0.72 16.60
C GLY A 4 -17.29 1.19 15.51
N GLU A 5 -16.56 2.27 15.76
CA GLU A 5 -15.55 2.79 14.85
C GLU A 5 -14.50 1.69 14.60
N LYS A 6 -14.37 1.26 13.34
CA LYS A 6 -13.34 0.29 12.94
C LYS A 6 -12.04 1.03 12.71
N ALA A 7 -10.92 0.52 13.22
CA ALA A 7 -9.63 1.17 13.03
C ALA A 7 -9.13 1.02 11.58
N MET A 8 -8.80 2.14 10.91
CA MET A 8 -8.19 2.11 9.58
C MET A 8 -6.78 1.52 9.60
N ALA A 9 -6.48 0.63 8.66
CA ALA A 9 -5.15 0.04 8.52
C ALA A 9 -4.38 0.63 7.33
N ILE A 10 -3.27 1.30 7.65
CA ILE A 10 -2.26 1.75 6.66
C ILE A 10 -1.32 0.59 6.33
N VAL A 11 -0.97 -0.21 7.33
CA VAL A 11 -0.15 -1.42 7.22
C VAL A 11 -0.94 -2.58 7.81
N TYR A 12 -0.88 -3.75 7.16
CA TYR A 12 -1.57 -4.95 7.62
C TYR A 12 -0.80 -6.20 7.20
N THR A 13 -1.11 -7.35 7.80
CA THR A 13 -0.43 -8.62 7.52
C THR A 13 -1.36 -9.57 6.78
N LEU A 14 -0.81 -10.33 5.84
CA LEU A 14 -1.51 -11.40 5.13
C LEU A 14 -0.51 -12.50 4.74
N GLY A 15 -0.68 -13.69 5.32
CA GLY A 15 0.32 -14.75 5.19
C GLY A 15 1.67 -14.31 5.78
N ARG A 16 2.76 -14.47 5.01
CA ARG A 16 4.12 -14.02 5.39
C ARG A 16 4.50 -12.65 4.79
N GLY A 17 3.53 -11.89 4.29
CA GLY A 17 3.76 -10.56 3.72
C GLY A 17 3.26 -9.43 4.60
N LEU A 18 4.00 -8.32 4.60
CA LEU A 18 3.60 -7.05 5.21
C LEU A 18 3.06 -6.11 4.13
N TYR A 19 1.78 -5.79 4.19
CA TYR A 19 1.06 -5.08 3.14
C TYR A 19 0.90 -3.59 3.47
N VAL A 20 1.02 -2.75 2.45
CA VAL A 20 0.97 -1.28 2.56
C VAL A 20 -0.19 -0.73 1.74
N ASN A 21 -1.20 -0.23 2.46
CA ASN A 21 -2.41 0.37 1.92
C ASN A 21 -2.21 1.90 1.76
N MET A 22 -1.68 2.29 0.60
CA MET A 22 -1.17 3.65 0.37
C MET A 22 -2.25 4.75 0.28
N THR A 23 -3.44 4.43 -0.23
CA THR A 23 -4.45 5.41 -0.65
C THR A 23 -5.79 4.74 -0.91
N ASN A 24 -6.89 5.50 -0.87
CA ASN A 24 -8.20 5.05 -1.34
C ASN A 24 -8.39 5.27 -2.86
N ARG A 25 -7.51 6.05 -3.49
CA ARG A 25 -7.62 6.44 -4.90
C ARG A 25 -7.31 5.26 -5.82
N CYS A 26 -8.14 5.01 -6.82
CA CYS A 26 -7.86 4.07 -7.89
C CYS A 26 -8.57 4.50 -9.17
N THR A 27 -7.88 4.42 -10.30
CA THR A 27 -8.44 4.74 -11.62
C THR A 27 -9.34 3.66 -12.19
N CYS A 28 -9.39 2.48 -11.56
CA CYS A 28 -10.21 1.37 -12.00
C CYS A 28 -11.41 1.17 -11.08
N ASN A 29 -12.50 0.66 -11.65
CA ASN A 29 -13.67 0.20 -10.92
C ASN A 29 -13.96 -1.27 -11.26
N CYS A 30 -12.97 -2.14 -10.98
CA CYS A 30 -13.02 -3.55 -11.38
C CYS A 30 -14.24 -4.26 -10.77
N THR A 31 -14.95 -5.04 -11.59
CA THR A 31 -16.14 -5.82 -11.16
C THR A 31 -15.82 -6.84 -10.06
N PHE A 32 -14.57 -7.29 -9.99
CA PHE A 32 -14.10 -8.26 -9.00
C PHE A 32 -13.43 -7.61 -7.77
N CYS A 33 -13.38 -6.28 -7.67
CA CYS A 33 -12.63 -5.58 -6.62
C CYS A 33 -13.14 -5.93 -5.21
N LEU A 34 -12.21 -6.21 -4.29
CA LEU A 34 -12.57 -6.53 -2.91
C LEU A 34 -13.13 -5.33 -2.14
N ARG A 35 -12.70 -4.11 -2.48
CA ARG A 35 -13.15 -2.87 -1.81
C ARG A 35 -14.66 -2.63 -1.88
N SER A 36 -15.35 -3.26 -2.86
CA SER A 36 -16.80 -3.18 -3.01
C SER A 36 -17.55 -4.40 -2.45
N LYS A 37 -16.83 -5.35 -1.85
CA LYS A 37 -17.36 -6.64 -1.39
C LYS A 37 -17.19 -6.83 0.11
N ILE A 38 -16.04 -6.43 0.63
CA ILE A 38 -15.65 -6.54 2.04
C ILE A 38 -14.93 -5.25 2.44
N ASP A 39 -14.87 -4.98 3.75
CA ASP A 39 -14.15 -3.81 4.30
C ASP A 39 -12.73 -4.16 4.77
N HIS A 40 -12.40 -5.43 4.95
CA HIS A 40 -11.17 -5.91 5.56
C HIS A 40 -10.44 -6.93 4.69
N VAL A 41 -9.14 -7.08 4.90
CA VAL A 41 -8.29 -8.16 4.38
C VAL A 41 -7.18 -8.43 5.39
N GLY A 42 -6.83 -9.70 5.61
CA GLY A 42 -5.73 -10.06 6.51
C GLY A 42 -6.03 -9.62 7.95
N SER A 43 -5.05 -9.00 8.60
CA SER A 43 -5.21 -8.48 9.97
C SER A 43 -5.92 -7.13 10.09
N ALA A 44 -6.27 -6.46 8.99
CA ALA A 44 -6.93 -5.15 9.04
C ALA A 44 -8.39 -5.27 9.51
N GLU A 45 -8.85 -4.36 10.37
CA GLU A 45 -10.30 -4.23 10.68
C GLU A 45 -11.06 -3.53 9.55
N THR A 46 -10.45 -2.51 8.95
CA THR A 46 -10.89 -1.89 7.71
C THR A 46 -9.70 -1.36 6.89
N LEU A 47 -9.75 -1.56 5.58
CA LEU A 47 -8.80 -0.98 4.61
C LEU A 47 -9.29 0.34 4.02
N TRP A 48 -10.50 0.79 4.35
CA TRP A 48 -10.92 2.15 4.03
C TRP A 48 -10.22 3.15 4.94
N LEU A 49 -9.38 3.99 4.34
CA LEU A 49 -8.67 5.05 5.05
C LEU A 49 -9.64 6.21 5.31
N GLU A 50 -9.73 6.70 6.55
CA GLU A 50 -10.54 7.88 6.87
C GLU A 50 -9.98 9.14 6.21
N HIS A 51 -8.66 9.22 6.10
CA HIS A 51 -7.91 10.27 5.44
C HIS A 51 -6.68 9.69 4.73
N GLU A 52 -6.14 10.41 3.76
CA GLU A 52 -4.90 10.01 3.08
C GLU A 52 -3.72 10.11 4.05
N PRO A 53 -2.99 9.02 4.34
CA PRO A 53 -1.86 9.06 5.26
C PRO A 53 -0.70 9.84 4.64
N VAL A 54 0.07 10.57 5.44
CA VAL A 54 1.31 11.18 4.96
C VAL A 54 2.39 10.10 4.77
N LYS A 55 3.31 10.28 3.83
CA LYS A 55 4.33 9.26 3.50
C LYS A 55 5.24 8.89 4.68
N GLU A 56 5.50 9.83 5.57
CA GLU A 56 6.28 9.62 6.79
C GLU A 56 5.55 8.69 7.76
N LYS A 57 4.22 8.82 7.86
CA LYS A 57 3.37 7.94 8.67
C LYS A 57 3.35 6.52 8.11
N ILE A 58 3.22 6.37 6.79
CA ILE A 58 3.33 5.06 6.12
C ILE A 58 4.64 4.38 6.48
N LEU A 59 5.78 5.08 6.34
CA LEU A 59 7.07 4.51 6.70
C LEU A 59 7.16 4.15 8.18
N THR A 60 6.66 5.02 9.07
CA THR A 60 6.68 4.79 10.52
C THR A 60 5.88 3.54 10.87
N ASP A 61 4.65 3.42 10.36
CA ASP A 61 3.79 2.25 10.60
C ASP A 61 4.42 0.94 10.08
N ILE A 62 5.17 0.98 8.97
CA ILE A 62 5.90 -0.20 8.48
C ILE A 62 6.99 -0.59 9.48
N LEU A 63 7.71 0.39 10.04
CA LEU A 63 8.84 0.19 10.95
C LEU A 63 8.42 -0.14 12.39
N GLU A 64 7.13 -0.06 12.73
CA GLU A 64 6.59 -0.57 14.00
C GLU A 64 6.57 -2.11 14.06
N TYR A 65 6.63 -2.78 12.91
CA TYR A 65 6.71 -4.23 12.81
C TYR A 65 8.14 -4.74 12.92
N ASP A 66 8.31 -5.94 13.48
CA ASP A 66 9.55 -6.69 13.34
C ASP A 66 9.65 -7.22 11.90
N LEU A 67 10.43 -6.52 11.07
CA LEU A 67 10.60 -6.86 9.65
C LEU A 67 11.24 -8.23 9.44
N THR A 68 11.83 -8.87 10.45
CA THR A 68 12.42 -10.21 10.31
C THR A 68 11.38 -11.32 10.24
N GLU A 69 10.12 -11.04 10.61
CA GLU A 69 9.02 -12.02 10.56
C GLU A 69 8.38 -12.18 9.17
N PHE A 70 8.78 -11.35 8.20
CA PHE A 70 8.15 -11.28 6.88
C PHE A 70 9.10 -11.72 5.76
N GLU A 71 8.52 -12.16 4.65
CA GLU A 71 9.28 -12.53 3.43
C GLU A 71 9.27 -11.43 2.38
N GLU A 72 8.31 -10.50 2.43
CA GLU A 72 8.18 -9.40 1.48
C GLU A 72 7.38 -8.23 2.08
N ILE A 73 7.61 -7.03 1.54
CA ILE A 73 6.75 -5.85 1.75
C ILE A 73 5.98 -5.58 0.47
N VAL A 74 4.65 -5.61 0.55
CA VAL A 74 3.75 -5.57 -0.60
C VAL A 74 2.95 -4.27 -0.62
N PHE A 75 3.15 -3.45 -1.65
CA PHE A 75 2.34 -2.27 -1.90
C PHE A 75 1.04 -2.71 -2.58
N CYS A 76 -0.02 -2.87 -1.78
CA CYS A 76 -1.33 -3.35 -2.18
C CYS A 76 -2.37 -2.97 -1.12
N GLY A 77 -3.54 -2.51 -1.55
CA GLY A 77 -4.63 -2.09 -0.68
C GLY A 77 -5.92 -1.86 -1.46
N TYR A 78 -6.82 -1.00 -0.94
CA TYR A 78 -8.08 -0.68 -1.63
C TYR A 78 -7.94 0.34 -2.76
N GLY A 79 -6.88 1.15 -2.72
CA GLY A 79 -6.47 1.99 -3.84
C GLY A 79 -5.37 1.39 -4.70
N GLU A 80 -4.99 2.17 -5.71
CA GLU A 80 -3.87 1.92 -6.60
C GLU A 80 -2.64 2.67 -6.06
N PRO A 81 -1.56 1.99 -5.65
CA PRO A 81 -0.37 2.64 -5.07
C PRO A 81 0.22 3.73 -5.97
N THR A 82 0.16 3.55 -7.29
CA THR A 82 0.74 4.49 -8.24
C THR A 82 -0.05 5.79 -8.43
N CYS A 83 -1.26 5.89 -7.86
CA CYS A 83 -1.94 7.19 -7.68
C CYS A 83 -1.16 8.14 -6.76
N ARG A 84 -0.20 7.61 -5.98
CA ARG A 84 0.74 8.35 -5.13
C ARG A 84 2.18 7.99 -5.47
N LEU A 85 2.50 7.93 -6.77
CA LEU A 85 3.80 7.47 -7.29
C LEU A 85 5.01 8.04 -6.53
N ASP A 86 5.10 9.35 -6.35
CA ASP A 86 6.30 9.97 -5.74
C ASP A 86 6.42 9.62 -4.25
N ASP A 87 5.31 9.55 -3.50
CA ASP A 87 5.31 9.10 -2.10
C ASP A 87 5.67 7.61 -2.00
N MET A 88 5.13 6.76 -2.87
CA MET A 88 5.47 5.33 -2.94
C MET A 88 6.97 5.14 -3.19
N LEU A 89 7.54 5.80 -4.21
CA LEU A 89 8.96 5.74 -4.52
C LEU A 89 9.83 6.25 -3.36
N TRP A 90 9.38 7.28 -2.65
CA TRP A 90 10.05 7.77 -1.46
C TRP A 90 10.08 6.72 -0.35
N VAL A 91 8.95 6.06 -0.07
CA VAL A 91 8.87 4.99 0.94
C VAL A 91 9.79 3.83 0.56
N CYS A 92 9.72 3.34 -0.69
CA CYS A 92 10.62 2.27 -1.17
C CYS A 92 12.10 2.63 -0.97
N LYS A 93 12.50 3.87 -1.32
CA LYS A 93 13.88 4.34 -1.13
C LYS A 93 14.30 4.37 0.34
N ARG A 94 13.38 4.69 1.25
CA ARG A 94 13.66 4.71 2.70
C ARG A 94 13.77 3.30 3.26
N LEU A 95 12.88 2.39 2.89
CA LEU A 95 12.88 1.00 3.37
C LEU A 95 14.20 0.28 3.11
N LYS A 96 14.86 0.55 1.97
CA LYS A 96 16.19 0.00 1.64
C LYS A 96 17.29 0.32 2.67
N LYS A 97 17.06 1.27 3.59
CA LYS A 97 17.99 1.57 4.70
C LYS A 97 17.76 0.70 5.95
N TYR A 98 16.57 0.12 6.07
CA TYR A 98 16.13 -0.60 7.27
C TYR A 98 16.02 -2.11 7.03
N THR A 99 15.85 -2.54 5.78
CA THR A 99 15.67 -3.94 5.44
C THR A 99 16.17 -4.27 4.03
N ASN A 100 16.51 -5.55 3.83
CA ASN A 100 16.79 -6.15 2.53
C ASN A 100 15.60 -6.99 2.02
N LEU A 101 14.43 -6.92 2.67
CA LEU A 101 13.25 -7.63 2.20
C LEU A 101 12.90 -7.22 0.76
N PRO A 102 12.53 -8.18 -0.09
CA PRO A 102 11.93 -7.90 -1.38
C PRO A 102 10.74 -6.95 -1.24
N LEU A 103 10.73 -5.92 -2.08
CA LEU A 103 9.56 -5.06 -2.23
C LEU A 103 8.76 -5.58 -3.42
N ARG A 104 7.44 -5.68 -3.28
CA ARG A 104 6.52 -6.04 -4.37
C ARG A 104 5.42 -5.01 -4.51
N ILE A 105 4.90 -4.84 -5.72
CA ILE A 105 3.77 -3.95 -6.00
C ILE A 105 2.67 -4.71 -6.74
N ASN A 106 1.42 -4.53 -6.28
CA ASN A 106 0.23 -4.85 -7.05
C ASN A 106 -0.28 -3.56 -7.68
N THR A 107 -0.29 -3.50 -9.01
CA THR A 107 -0.69 -2.31 -9.75
C THR A 107 -1.57 -2.65 -10.95
N ASN A 108 -2.53 -1.77 -11.25
CA ASN A 108 -3.32 -1.78 -12.48
C ASN A 108 -2.53 -1.24 -13.70
N ARG A 109 -1.27 -0.82 -13.51
CA ARG A 109 -0.34 -0.34 -14.54
C ARG A 109 -0.66 1.02 -15.16
N HIS A 110 -1.55 1.82 -14.57
CA HIS A 110 -1.90 3.15 -15.09
C HIS A 110 -0.92 4.27 -14.66
N ALA A 111 0.17 3.93 -13.96
CA ALA A 111 1.14 4.88 -13.42
C ALA A 111 1.64 5.93 -14.43
N SER A 112 1.98 5.52 -15.65
CA SER A 112 2.51 6.44 -16.66
C SER A 112 1.46 7.46 -17.15
N ILE A 113 0.20 7.02 -17.26
CA ILE A 113 -0.92 7.88 -17.64
C ILE A 113 -1.19 8.88 -16.51
N LEU A 114 -1.27 8.40 -15.27
CA LEU A 114 -1.49 9.22 -14.09
C LEU A 114 -0.41 10.29 -13.88
N ALA A 115 0.85 9.94 -14.15
CA ALA A 115 1.99 10.83 -13.97
C ALA A 115 2.30 11.71 -15.20
N GLY A 116 1.63 11.49 -16.34
CA GLY A 116 1.92 12.18 -17.59
C GLY A 116 3.33 11.92 -18.14
N ARG A 117 4.01 10.86 -17.69
CA ARG A 117 5.40 10.53 -18.07
C ARG A 117 5.64 9.02 -18.02
N GLY A 118 6.67 8.52 -18.70
CA GLY A 118 7.06 7.12 -18.62
C GLY A 118 7.57 6.74 -17.22
N CYS A 119 6.86 5.84 -16.52
CA CYS A 119 7.18 5.47 -15.14
C CYS A 119 7.80 4.07 -14.97
N CYS A 120 7.89 3.28 -16.04
CA CYS A 120 8.32 1.88 -15.96
C CYS A 120 9.71 1.72 -15.33
N SER A 121 10.70 2.47 -15.80
CA SER A 121 12.09 2.37 -15.33
C SER A 121 12.26 2.82 -13.87
N VAL A 122 11.50 3.81 -13.41
CA VAL A 122 11.59 4.28 -12.02
C VAL A 122 10.93 3.30 -11.05
N ILE A 123 9.81 2.68 -11.45
CA ILE A 123 9.15 1.63 -10.66
C ILE A 123 10.06 0.38 -10.59
N GLN A 124 10.63 -0.06 -11.73
CA GLN A 124 11.53 -1.21 -11.77
C GLN A 124 12.79 -1.05 -10.92
N ARG A 125 13.27 0.19 -10.70
CA ARG A 125 14.45 0.44 -9.83
C ARG A 125 14.07 0.49 -8.35
N ALA A 126 12.82 0.81 -8.06
CA ALA A 126 12.34 0.94 -6.68
C ALA A 126 12.08 -0.43 -6.04
N PHE A 127 11.44 -1.32 -6.80
CA PHE A 127 11.07 -2.68 -6.42
C PHE A 127 12.08 -3.68 -6.96
#